data_AF-A0A7L9BFL8-F1
#
_entry.id   AF-A0A7L9BFL8-F1
#
_cell.length_a   1.000
_cell.length_b   1.000
_cell.length_c   1.000
_cell.angle_alpha   90.00
_cell.angle_beta   90.00
_cell.angle_gamma   90.00
#
_symmetry.space_group_name_H-M   'P 1'
#
loop_
_entity.id
_entity.type
_entity.pdbx_description
1 polymer ?
#
loop_
_entity_poly.entity_id
_entity_poly.type
_entity_poly.pdbx_seq_one_letter_code
_entity_poly.pdbx_strand_id
1 'polypeptide(L)'
;MNADAQKLQNLKTVVIYSTLGLGTATGLFFLGRHLYKKTRANISQKHSLEVGDPATFAKQLKMAFDNDNYMGWGTNEPMVIQVFNEIPSKSMYTKVQKEYANLYGRSLNADLEEELSSDEYNELIRILNAKK
;
A
#
# COMPACT_ATOMS: atom_id res chain seq x y z
N MET A 1 34.59 -49.13 -16.01
CA MET A 1 33.39 -48.28 -15.84
C MET A 1 33.38 -47.27 -16.97
N ASN A 2 32.29 -47.20 -17.74
CA ASN A 2 32.19 -46.45 -19.01
C ASN A 2 32.16 -44.92 -18.78
N ALA A 3 32.94 -44.17 -19.55
CA ALA A 3 33.04 -42.71 -19.48
C ALA A 3 31.69 -41.98 -19.69
N ASP A 4 30.78 -42.59 -20.44
CA ASP A 4 29.43 -42.07 -20.67
C ASP A 4 28.56 -42.11 -19.40
N ALA A 5 28.75 -43.12 -18.55
CA ALA A 5 28.05 -43.20 -17.27
C ALA A 5 28.49 -42.09 -16.31
N GLN A 6 29.77 -41.69 -16.37
CA GLN A 6 30.32 -40.63 -15.54
C GLN A 6 29.85 -39.23 -16.00
N LYS A 7 29.75 -39.01 -17.32
CA LYS A 7 29.13 -37.81 -17.89
C LYS A 7 27.65 -37.69 -17.54
N LEU A 8 26.90 -38.80 -17.57
CA LEU A 8 25.49 -38.82 -17.20
C LEU A 8 25.25 -38.45 -15.72
N GLN A 9 26.12 -38.92 -14.82
CA GLN A 9 26.03 -38.58 -13.39
C GLN A 9 26.33 -37.10 -13.14
N ASN A 10 27.40 -36.57 -13.74
CA ASN A 10 27.74 -35.15 -13.61
C ASN A 10 26.63 -34.24 -14.17
N LEU A 11 26.00 -34.63 -15.27
CA LEU A 11 24.87 -33.88 -15.85
C LEU A 11 23.64 -33.88 -14.93
N LYS A 12 23.28 -35.04 -14.36
CA LYS A 12 22.18 -35.14 -13.38
C LYS A 12 22.44 -34.26 -12.16
N THR A 13 23.67 -34.25 -11.66
CA THR A 13 24.07 -33.40 -10.52
C THR A 13 23.95 -31.90 -10.84
N VAL A 14 24.45 -31.44 -11.99
CA VAL A 14 24.36 -30.02 -12.40
C VAL A 14 22.91 -29.57 -12.60
N VAL A 15 22.06 -30.39 -13.22
CA VAL A 15 20.64 -30.06 -13.40
C VAL A 15 19.92 -29.91 -12.05
N ILE A 16 20.13 -30.84 -11.11
CA ILE A 16 19.53 -30.80 -9.78
C ILE A 16 19.98 -29.56 -8.98
N TYR A 17 21.27 -29.19 -9.04
CA TYR A 17 21.75 -27.98 -8.37
C TYR A 17 21.25 -26.70 -9.04
N SER A 18 21.07 -26.69 -10.36
CA SER A 18 20.53 -25.52 -11.07
C SER A 18 19.04 -25.28 -10.77
N THR A 19 18.24 -26.35 -10.62
CA THR A 19 16.82 -26.25 -10.28
C THR A 19 16.62 -25.92 -8.81
N LEU A 20 17.45 -26.45 -7.91
CA LEU A 20 17.48 -26.04 -6.51
C LEU A 20 17.90 -24.59 -6.37
N GLY A 21 18.99 -24.15 -7.02
CA GLY A 21 19.49 -22.77 -6.92
C GLY A 21 18.53 -21.72 -7.45
N LEU A 22 17.88 -21.96 -8.60
CA LEU A 22 16.89 -21.04 -9.16
C LEU A 22 15.57 -21.10 -8.39
N GLY A 23 15.11 -22.30 -7.99
CA GLY A 23 13.89 -22.49 -7.21
C GLY A 23 13.98 -21.89 -5.80
N THR A 24 15.11 -22.05 -5.11
CA THR A 24 15.32 -21.44 -3.79
C THR A 24 15.49 -19.93 -3.88
N ALA A 25 16.24 -19.41 -4.86
CA ALA A 25 16.42 -17.97 -4.99
C ALA A 25 15.10 -17.26 -5.33
N THR A 26 14.32 -17.82 -6.28
CA THR A 26 12.99 -17.29 -6.61
C THR A 26 12.01 -17.47 -5.45
N GLY A 27 11.98 -18.66 -4.81
CA GLY A 27 11.15 -18.92 -3.65
C GLY A 27 11.45 -17.99 -2.47
N LEU A 28 12.72 -17.77 -2.13
CA LEU A 28 13.16 -16.84 -1.08
C LEU A 28 12.84 -15.39 -1.44
N PHE A 29 12.97 -14.99 -2.71
CA PHE A 29 12.60 -13.65 -3.17
C PHE A 29 11.09 -13.39 -3.02
N PHE A 30 10.24 -14.35 -3.44
CA PHE A 30 8.79 -14.22 -3.31
C PHE A 30 8.32 -14.31 -1.86
N LEU A 31 8.89 -15.21 -1.05
CA LEU A 31 8.63 -15.28 0.39
C LEU A 31 9.07 -14.00 1.12
N GLY A 32 10.27 -13.50 0.82
CA GLY A 32 10.77 -12.23 1.37
C GLY A 32 9.85 -11.06 1.02
N ARG A 33 9.42 -10.96 -0.25
CA ARG A 33 8.45 -9.95 -0.71
C ARG A 33 7.08 -10.10 -0.04
N HIS A 34 6.60 -11.33 0.17
CA HIS A 34 5.31 -11.59 0.80
C HIS A 34 5.32 -11.23 2.29
N LEU A 35 6.39 -11.58 3.01
CA LEU A 35 6.56 -11.26 4.43
C LEU A 35 6.81 -9.77 4.66
N TYR A 36 7.61 -9.11 3.81
CA TYR A 36 7.85 -7.66 3.89
C TYR A 36 6.54 -6.84 3.85
N LYS A 37 5.58 -7.24 3.01
CA LYS A 37 4.26 -6.59 2.94
C LYS A 37 3.46 -6.76 4.24
N LYS A 38 3.47 -7.93 4.88
CA LYS A 38 2.70 -8.18 6.11
C LYS A 38 3.27 -7.45 7.34
N THR A 39 4.58 -7.36 7.48
CA THR A 39 5.19 -6.69 8.65
C THR A 39 4.93 -5.19 8.66
N ARG A 40 5.00 -4.51 7.51
CA ARG A 40 4.71 -3.07 7.44
C ARG A 40 3.24 -2.74 7.70
N ALA A 41 2.31 -3.58 7.22
CA ALA A 41 0.88 -3.41 7.49
C ALA A 41 0.55 -3.50 8.99
N ASN A 42 1.15 -4.46 9.71
CA ASN A 42 0.94 -4.61 11.17
C ASN A 42 1.54 -3.47 12.00
N ILE A 43 2.65 -2.86 11.57
CA ILE A 43 3.23 -1.69 12.27
C ILE A 43 2.32 -0.47 12.11
N SER A 44 1.81 -0.23 10.90
CA SER A 44 0.84 0.85 10.63
C SER A 44 -0.45 0.69 11.43
N GLN A 45 -0.95 -0.54 11.61
CA GLN A 45 -2.12 -0.82 12.45
C GLN A 45 -1.90 -0.55 13.95
N LYS A 46 -0.71 -0.79 14.51
CA LYS A 46 -0.43 -0.51 15.93
C LYS A 46 -0.28 0.98 16.25
N HIS A 47 0.18 1.80 15.29
CA HIS A 47 0.33 3.24 15.46
C HIS A 47 -0.95 4.06 15.22
N SER A 48 -1.94 3.49 14.53
CA SER A 48 -3.24 4.15 14.29
C SER A 48 -4.12 4.35 15.54
N LEU A 49 -3.61 4.07 16.74
CA LEU A 49 -4.27 4.33 18.02
C LEU A 49 -3.90 5.70 18.60
N GLU A 50 -2.91 6.39 18.03
CA GLU A 50 -2.56 7.76 18.40
C GLU A 50 -3.29 8.78 17.51
N VAL A 51 -3.91 9.78 18.15
CA VAL A 51 -4.55 10.91 17.45
C VAL A 51 -3.46 11.72 16.76
N GLY A 52 -3.59 11.91 15.44
CA GLY A 52 -2.62 12.67 14.61
C GLY A 52 -1.61 11.82 13.83
N ASP A 53 -1.70 10.49 13.89
CA ASP A 53 -0.87 9.57 13.08
C ASP A 53 -1.30 9.55 11.59
N PRO A 54 -0.37 9.47 10.61
CA PRO A 54 -0.72 9.43 9.20
C PRO A 54 -1.63 8.26 8.80
N ALA A 55 -1.51 7.10 9.46
CA ALA A 55 -2.35 5.95 9.17
C ALA A 55 -3.79 6.18 9.66
N THR A 56 -3.98 6.93 10.75
CA THR A 56 -5.30 7.32 11.25
C THR A 56 -6.03 8.19 10.22
N PHE A 57 -5.38 9.24 9.69
CA PHE A 57 -5.96 10.07 8.63
C PHE A 57 -6.26 9.25 7.36
N ALA A 58 -5.36 8.35 6.96
CA ALA A 58 -5.57 7.48 5.81
C ALA A 58 -6.82 6.59 5.98
N LYS A 59 -7.03 6.04 7.18
CA LYS A 59 -8.22 5.25 7.52
C LYS A 59 -9.49 6.09 7.52
N GLN A 60 -9.45 7.29 8.10
CA GLN A 60 -10.60 8.20 8.08
C GLN A 60 -11.01 8.57 6.66
N LEU A 61 -10.04 8.85 5.78
CA LEU A 61 -10.31 9.10 4.36
C LEU A 61 -10.93 7.89 3.69
N LYS A 62 -10.40 6.68 3.92
CA LYS A 62 -11.00 5.47 3.34
C LYS A 62 -12.42 5.22 3.84
N MET A 63 -12.68 5.44 5.13
CA MET A 63 -14.04 5.33 5.68
C MET A 63 -14.99 6.39 5.10
N ALA A 64 -14.47 7.58 4.75
CA ALA A 64 -15.27 8.61 4.11
C ALA A 64 -15.63 8.23 2.66
N PHE A 65 -14.69 7.64 1.91
CA PHE A 65 -14.95 7.15 0.55
C PHE A 65 -15.87 5.93 0.54
N ASP A 66 -15.67 5.00 1.49
CA ASP A 66 -16.49 3.79 1.60
C ASP A 66 -17.84 4.04 2.32
N ASN A 67 -18.26 5.31 2.49
CA ASN A 67 -19.54 5.65 3.14
C ASN A 67 -20.71 5.46 2.18
N ASP A 68 -20.80 4.24 1.66
CA ASP A 68 -21.81 3.82 0.72
C ASP A 68 -23.15 3.64 1.42
N ASN A 69 -24.21 4.17 0.79
CA ASN A 69 -25.56 3.79 1.17
C ASN A 69 -25.85 2.32 0.76
N TYR A 70 -27.06 1.81 1.03
CA TYR A 70 -27.45 0.42 0.74
C TYR A 70 -27.18 -0.03 -0.72
N MET A 71 -27.00 0.89 -1.67
CA MET A 71 -26.73 0.62 -3.07
C MET A 71 -25.23 0.59 -3.43
N GLY A 72 -24.32 0.77 -2.46
CA GLY A 72 -22.89 0.76 -2.71
C GLY A 72 -22.36 2.04 -3.34
N TRP A 73 -23.10 3.16 -3.23
CA TRP A 73 -22.74 4.46 -3.81
C TRP A 73 -22.70 5.54 -2.74
N GLY A 74 -21.69 6.40 -2.82
CA GLY A 74 -21.64 7.69 -2.14
C GLY A 74 -20.36 7.89 -1.34
N THR A 75 -19.90 9.13 -1.29
CA THR A 75 -18.78 9.56 -0.44
C THR A 75 -19.32 10.46 0.68
N ASN A 76 -18.63 10.50 1.82
CA ASN A 76 -18.88 11.47 2.89
C ASN A 76 -17.93 12.67 2.71
N GLU A 77 -18.25 13.56 1.77
CA GLU A 77 -17.43 14.73 1.44
C GLU A 77 -17.17 15.64 2.66
N PRO A 78 -18.15 15.89 3.57
CA PRO A 78 -17.89 16.62 4.80
C PRO A 78 -16.80 15.99 5.68
N MET A 79 -16.76 14.66 5.77
CA MET A 79 -15.72 13.95 6.52
C MET A 79 -14.36 14.05 5.80
N VAL A 80 -14.31 13.99 4.47
CA VAL A 80 -13.08 14.22 3.71
C VAL A 80 -12.52 15.61 4.00
N ILE A 81 -13.35 16.65 3.91
CA ILE A 81 -12.97 18.04 4.20
C ILE A 81 -12.49 18.19 5.65
N GLN A 82 -13.19 17.58 6.61
CA GLN A 82 -12.78 17.59 8.02
C GLN A 82 -11.37 17.00 8.20
N VAL A 83 -11.10 15.83 7.62
CA VAL A 83 -9.79 15.19 7.72
C VAL A 83 -8.71 16.05 7.08
N PHE A 84 -8.98 16.69 5.93
CA PHE A 84 -8.04 17.63 5.31
C PHE A 84 -7.77 18.85 6.20
N ASN A 85 -8.76 19.34 6.93
CA ASN A 85 -8.56 20.41 7.91
C ASN A 85 -7.68 19.95 9.09
N GLU A 86 -7.89 18.74 9.60
CA GLU A 86 -7.13 18.16 10.73
C GLU A 86 -5.68 17.82 10.38
N ILE A 87 -5.37 17.52 9.11
CA ILE A 87 -3.99 17.27 8.69
C ILE A 87 -3.14 18.55 8.91
N PRO A 88 -2.09 18.52 9.76
CA PRO A 88 -1.43 19.74 10.23
C PRO A 88 -0.52 20.43 9.21
N SER A 89 0.00 19.73 8.21
CA SER A 89 0.99 20.27 7.26
C SER A 89 1.02 19.50 5.94
N LYS A 90 1.65 20.08 4.91
CA LYS A 90 1.90 19.39 3.63
C LYS A 90 2.78 18.16 3.81
N SER A 91 3.79 18.26 4.68
CA SER A 91 4.66 17.13 5.03
C SER A 91 3.89 15.98 5.67
N MET A 92 2.92 16.28 6.54
CA MET A 92 2.03 15.26 7.09
C MET A 92 1.16 14.64 6.01
N TYR A 93 0.58 15.44 5.11
CA TYR A 93 -0.21 14.94 3.99
C TYR A 93 0.58 13.95 3.11
N THR A 94 1.85 14.22 2.81
CA THR A 94 2.70 13.26 2.07
C THR A 94 2.87 11.93 2.82
N LYS A 95 2.96 11.96 4.16
CA LYS A 95 2.98 10.75 4.97
C LYS A 95 1.63 10.01 4.91
N VAL A 96 0.51 10.75 4.93
CA VAL A 96 -0.84 10.18 4.79
C VAL A 96 -0.99 9.47 3.44
N GLN A 97 -0.59 10.11 2.33
CA GLN A 97 -0.60 9.48 1.00
C GLN A 97 0.20 8.18 0.97
N LYS A 98 1.38 8.17 1.60
CA LYS A 98 2.23 6.97 1.69
C LYS A 98 1.58 5.87 2.53
N GLU A 99 0.99 6.20 3.67
CA GLU A 99 0.30 5.21 4.51
C GLU A 99 -0.97 4.69 3.84
N TYR A 100 -1.74 5.55 3.19
CA TYR A 100 -2.90 5.15 2.38
C TYR A 100 -2.52 4.11 1.32
N ALA A 101 -1.45 4.38 0.56
CA ALA A 101 -0.94 3.43 -0.44
C ALA A 101 -0.42 2.13 0.17
N ASN A 102 0.18 2.18 1.37
CA ASN A 102 0.61 0.97 2.07
C ASN A 102 -0.58 0.13 2.54
N LEU A 103 -1.65 0.77 3.03
CA LEU A 103 -2.83 0.12 3.59
C LEU A 103 -3.76 -0.47 2.51
N TYR A 104 -4.00 0.28 1.44
CA TYR A 104 -5.03 -0.05 0.45
C TYR A 104 -4.48 -0.45 -0.92
N GLY A 105 -3.17 -0.29 -1.14
CA GLY A 105 -2.53 -0.65 -2.41
C GLY A 105 -2.90 0.25 -3.58
N ARG A 106 -3.54 1.40 -3.31
CA ARG A 106 -3.96 2.43 -4.29
C ARG A 106 -3.46 3.80 -3.84
N SER A 107 -3.26 4.72 -4.78
CA SER A 107 -2.87 6.08 -4.44
C SER A 107 -4.06 6.88 -3.93
N LEU A 108 -3.88 7.62 -2.83
CA LEU A 108 -4.92 8.50 -2.29
C LEU A 108 -5.45 9.49 -3.33
N ASN A 109 -4.60 10.02 -4.21
CA ASN A 109 -5.05 10.96 -5.25
C ASN A 109 -6.00 10.32 -6.27
N ALA A 110 -5.78 9.05 -6.63
CA ALA A 110 -6.66 8.37 -7.57
C ALA A 110 -8.06 8.19 -6.95
N ASP A 111 -8.12 7.79 -5.69
CA ASP A 111 -9.41 7.63 -5.01
C ASP A 111 -10.06 9.01 -4.77
N LEU A 112 -9.31 10.07 -4.48
CA LEU A 112 -9.88 11.43 -4.42
C LEU A 112 -10.44 11.91 -5.77
N GLU A 113 -9.83 11.55 -6.90
CA GLU A 113 -10.31 11.91 -8.24
C GLU A 113 -11.50 11.06 -8.69
N GLU A 114 -11.60 9.81 -8.22
CA GLU A 114 -12.73 8.92 -8.48
C GLU A 114 -13.96 9.28 -7.63
N GLU A 115 -13.75 9.67 -6.37
CA GLU A 115 -14.82 9.88 -5.38
C GLU A 115 -15.38 11.30 -5.35
N LEU A 116 -14.61 12.31 -5.78
CA LEU A 116 -14.98 13.72 -5.66
C LEU A 116 -15.22 14.38 -7.00
N SER A 117 -16.15 15.33 -7.02
CA SER A 117 -16.28 16.26 -8.15
C SER A 117 -15.05 17.17 -8.25
N SER A 118 -14.86 17.79 -9.41
CA SER A 118 -13.75 18.73 -9.62
C SER A 118 -13.77 19.92 -8.65
N ASP A 119 -14.96 20.39 -8.25
CA ASP A 119 -15.09 21.54 -7.34
C ASP A 119 -14.68 21.17 -5.90
N GLU A 120 -15.09 20.00 -5.43
CA GLU A 120 -14.69 19.44 -4.13
C GLU A 120 -13.19 19.16 -4.09
N TYR A 121 -12.65 18.52 -5.14
CA TYR A 121 -11.22 18.30 -5.25
C TYR A 121 -10.43 19.62 -5.19
N ASN A 122 -10.89 20.64 -5.91
CA ASN A 122 -10.27 21.97 -5.88
C ASN A 122 -10.36 22.65 -4.50
N GLU A 123 -11.41 22.39 -3.72
CA GLU A 123 -11.49 22.81 -2.32
C GLU A 123 -10.40 22.16 -1.46
N LEU A 124 -10.20 20.85 -1.58
CA LEU A 124 -9.16 20.13 -0.85
C LEU A 124 -7.76 20.63 -1.20
N ILE A 125 -7.51 20.92 -2.48
CA ILE A 125 -6.24 21.52 -2.93
C ILE A 125 -6.03 22.90 -2.32
N ARG A 126 -7.08 23.73 -2.20
CA ARG A 126 -7.00 25.04 -1.52
C ARG A 126 -6.64 24.88 -0.03
N ILE A 127 -7.30 23.96 0.67
CA ILE A 127 -7.01 23.65 2.09
C ILE A 127 -5.57 23.20 2.25
N LEU A 128 -5.10 22.27 1.40
CA LEU A 128 -3.73 21.77 1.45
C LEU A 128 -2.71 22.88 1.15
N ASN A 129 -2.99 23.74 0.17
CA ASN A 129 -2.10 24.82 -0.22
C ASN A 129 -1.93 25.90 0.87
N ALA A 130 -2.98 26.13 1.66
CA ALA A 130 -2.95 27.06 2.80
C ALA A 130 -2.09 26.55 3.98
N LYS A 131 -1.75 25.26 4.01
CA LYS A 131 -0.90 24.68 5.06
C LYS A 131 0.58 24.97 4.80
N LYS A 132 1.32 25.08 5.90
CA LYS A 132 2.77 25.22 5.91
C LYS A 132 3.47 23.94 5.44
#